data_AF-A0A2V6HAB0-F1
#
_entry.id   AF-A0A2V6HAB0-F1
#
_cell.length_a   1.000
_cell.length_b   1.000
_cell.length_c   1.000
_cell.angle_alpha   90.00
_cell.angle_beta   90.00
_cell.angle_gamma   90.00
#
_symmetry.space_group_name_H-M   'P 1'
#
loop_
_entity.id
_entity.type
_entity.pdbx_description
1 polymer ?
#
loop_
_entity_poly.entity_id
_entity_poly.type
_entity_poly.pdbx_seq_one_letter_code
_entity_poly.pdbx_strand_id
1 'polypeptide(L)' 'MNYWMYVLRNPDGKLYIGQTDDLERRSQQHNDPGHTLTRTTKRFRRPWKIV' A
#
# COMPACT_ATOMS: atom_id res chain seq x y z
N MET A 1 -8.41 8.92 -17.57
CA MET A 1 -8.09 7.90 -16.54
C MET A 1 -8.48 8.47 -15.18
N ASN A 2 -9.16 7.68 -14.34
CA ASN A 2 -9.55 8.12 -13.00
C ASN A 2 -8.47 7.70 -12.01
N TYR A 3 -8.03 8.63 -11.17
CA TYR A 3 -7.13 8.36 -10.06
C TYR A 3 -7.93 8.37 -8.76
N TRP A 4 -7.60 7.43 -7.89
CA TRP A 4 -8.20 7.27 -6.58
C TRP A 4 -7.13 7.53 -5.52
N MET A 5 -7.50 8.28 -4.48
CA MET A 5 -6.75 8.30 -3.24
C MET A 5 -7.13 7.07 -2.42
N TYR A 6 -6.16 6.48 -1.72
CA TYR A 6 -6.39 5.37 -0.81
C TYR A 6 -5.57 5.51 0.46
N VAL A 7 -6.07 4.87 1.52
CA VAL A 7 -5.37 4.75 2.79
C VAL A 7 -5.14 3.28 3.07
N LEU A 8 -3.91 2.93 3.46
CA LEU A 8 -3.56 1.60 3.95
C LEU A 8 -3.27 1.67 5.45
N ARG A 9 -3.65 0.63 6.19
CA ARG A 9 -3.31 0.43 7.59
C ARG A 9 -2.55 -0.88 7.78
N ASN A 10 -1.48 -0.84 8.57
CA ASN A 10 -0.73 -2.03 8.97
C ASN A 10 -1.18 -2.55 10.36
N PRO A 11 -0.71 -3.74 10.82
CA PRO A 11 -1.11 -4.30 12.12
C PRO A 11 -0.74 -3.44 13.32
N ASP A 12 0.31 -2.62 13.21
CA ASP A 12 0.75 -1.70 14.25
C ASP A 12 -0.03 -0.37 14.24
N GLY A 13 -1.04 -0.25 13.36
CA GLY A 13 -1.87 0.94 13.25
C GLY A 13 -1.28 2.09 12.43
N LYS A 14 -0.11 1.91 11.80
CA LYS A 14 0.47 2.91 10.89
C LYS A 14 -0.39 3.07 9.65
N LEU A 15 -0.52 4.32 9.22
CA LEU A 15 -1.24 4.69 8.01
C LEU A 15 -0.27 5.04 6.88
N TYR A 16 -0.66 4.71 5.65
CA TYR A 16 0.01 5.13 4.43
C TYR A 16 -1.03 5.63 3.44
N ILE A 17 -0.81 6.82 2.87
CA ILE A 17 -1.70 7.44 1.91
C ILE A 17 -1.00 7.44 0.56
N GLY A 18 -1.74 7.09 -0.49
CA GLY A 18 -1.24 7.15 -1.86
C GLY A 18 -2.37 7.41 -2.84
N GLN A 19 -1.99 7.57 -4.11
CA GLN A 19 -2.92 7.62 -5.23
C GLN A 19 -2.56 6.54 -6.26
N THR A 20 -3.56 6.06 -6.98
CA THR A 20 -3.35 5.13 -8.09
C THR A 20 -4.58 5.12 -9.00
N ASP A 21 -4.38 4.71 -10.24
CA ASP A 21 -5.43 4.35 -11.20
C ASP A 21 -5.93 2.90 -11.06
N ASP A 22 -5.24 2.08 -10.27
CA ASP A 22 -5.47 0.65 -10.09
C ASP A 22 -5.17 0.23 -8.63
N LEU A 23 -6.22 0.20 -7.82
CA LEU A 23 -6.13 -0.04 -6.37
C LEU A 23 -5.73 -1.48 -6.04
N GLU A 24 -6.22 -2.46 -6.81
CA GLU A 24 -5.95 -3.87 -6.57
C GLU A 24 -4.48 -4.20 -6.81
N ARG A 25 -3.97 -3.84 -7.99
CA ARG A 25 -2.55 -3.99 -8.31
C ARG A 25 -1.67 -3.28 -7.29
N ARG A 26 -2.07 -2.08 -6.86
CA ARG A 26 -1.28 -1.29 -5.92
C ARG A 26 -1.26 -1.93 -4.52
N SER A 27 -2.38 -2.46 -4.06
CA SER A 27 -2.46 -3.20 -2.79
C SER A 27 -1.55 -4.43 -2.79
N GLN A 28 -1.54 -5.20 -3.89
CA GLN A 28 -0.65 -6.34 -4.07
C GLN A 28 0.82 -5.92 -4.05
N GLN A 29 1.18 -4.85 -4.77
CA GLN A 29 2.54 -4.30 -4.77
C GLN A 29 3.02 -3.89 -3.37
N HIS A 30 2.15 -3.34 -2.52
CA HIS A 30 2.51 -3.03 -1.13
C HIS A 30 2.71 -4.29 -0.28
N ASN A 31 2.10 -5.42 -0.62
CA ASN A 31 2.15 -6.70 0.09
C ASN A 31 3.10 -7.77 -0.51
N ASP A 32 3.65 -7.55 -1.70
CA ASP A 32 4.72 -8.37 -2.30
C ASP A 32 6.14 -8.03 -1.77
N PRO A 33 6.92 -8.95 -1.18
CA PRO A 33 8.31 -8.69 -0.75
C PRO A 33 9.29 -8.45 -1.90
N GLY A 34 9.05 -8.98 -3.11
CA GLY A 34 9.90 -8.78 -4.28
C GLY A 34 9.74 -7.42 -4.95
N HIS A 35 8.65 -6.70 -4.66
CA HIS A 35 8.39 -5.40 -5.26
C HIS A 35 9.23 -4.26 -4.64
N THR A 36 10.21 -3.76 -5.38
CA THR A 36 11.22 -2.79 -4.90
C THR A 36 10.81 -1.32 -5.01
N LEU A 37 9.73 -1.00 -5.73
CA LEU A 37 9.30 0.39 -5.96
C LEU A 37 8.59 1.04 -4.77
N THR A 38 8.36 0.30 -3.68
CA THR A 38 7.76 0.84 -2.45
C THR A 38 8.79 0.79 -1.33
N ARG A 39 9.13 1.94 -0.75
CA ARG A 39 10.16 2.02 0.30
C ARG A 39 9.53 2.03 1.69
N THR A 40 8.59 2.95 1.93
CA THR A 40 7.98 3.16 3.25
C THR A 40 7.22 1.94 3.75
N THR A 41 6.32 1.38 2.94
CA THR A 41 5.48 0.24 3.36
C THR A 41 6.25 -1.06 3.55
N LYS A 42 7.47 -1.18 3.00
CA LYS A 42 8.33 -2.36 3.19
C LYS A 42 9.10 -2.33 4.51
N ARG A 43 9.28 -1.14 5.12
CA ARG A 43 10.00 -0.97 6.39
C ARG A 43 9.16 -1.31 7.61
N PHE A 44 7.84 -1.39 7.47
CA PHE A 44 6.93 -1.65 8.57
C PHE A 44 6.28 -3.02 8.46
N ARG A 45 5.78 -3.53 9.59
CA ARG A 45 5.12 -4.82 9.68
C ARG A 45 3.96 -4.91 8.70
N ARG A 46 3.86 -6.04 8.02
CA ARG A 46 2.85 -6.39 7.01
C ARG A 46 1.85 -7.38 7.64
N PRO A 47 0.66 -7.63 7.07
CA PRO A 47 0.11 -7.09 5.81
C PRO A 47 -0.46 -5.68 5.94
N TRP A 48 -0.43 -4.93 4.85
CA TRP A 48 -1.16 -3.67 4.69
C TRP A 48 -2.56 -3.95 4.14
N LYS A 49 -3.58 -3.31 4.72
CA LYS A 49 -4.98 -3.42 4.28
C LYS A 49 -5.54 -2.06 3.95
N ILE A 50 -6.38 -1.98 2.92
CA ILE A 50 -7.14 -0.77 2.60
C ILE A 50 -8.14 -0.52 3.72
N VAL A 51 -8.31 0.74 4.12
CA VAL A 51 -9.27 1.21 5.13
C VAL A 51 -10.11 2.36 4.61
#